data_AF-A0A9E0DP80-F1
#
_entry.id   AF-A0A9E0DP80-F1
#
_cell.length_a   1.000
_cell.length_b   1.000
_cell.length_c   1.000
_cell.angle_alpha   90.00
_cell.angle_beta   90.00
_cell.angle_gamma   90.00
#
_symmetry.space_group_name_H-M   'P 1'
#
loop_
_entity.id
_entity.type
_entity.pdbx_description
1 polymer ?
#
loop_
_entity_poly.entity_id
_entity_poly.type
_entity_poly.pdbx_seq_one_letter_code
_entity_poly.pdbx_strand_id
1 'polypeptide(L)'
;MKPALIASELRNHAPFTTFGTMTGVIIMAVFVQFQISKEVSSFLFWITHPLHIFLSALVTTAMYRLHGEGSFARTLIIGYFGAVGIATLSDCLIPYVGEWLLDLPHRGLHLGFIEKWWFVNPLALAGIVVGYFLPRTKITHAGHVLLSTWASLFHMVMALGTQIDVATWILSALFLFLAVWVPCCTSDIIFPLLWVKQTGDA
;
A
#
# COMPACT_ATOMS: atom_id res chain seq x y z
N MET A 1 -3.13 -13.17 18.23
CA MET A 1 -2.52 -11.90 18.74
C MET A 1 -3.55 -11.13 19.56
N LYS A 2 -3.14 -10.38 20.58
CA LYS A 2 -4.06 -9.57 21.41
C LYS A 2 -4.49 -8.31 20.62
N PRO A 3 -5.78 -7.93 20.58
CA PRO A 3 -6.26 -6.72 19.89
C PRO A 3 -5.53 -5.43 20.30
N ALA A 4 -5.10 -5.34 21.56
CA ALA A 4 -4.31 -4.22 22.06
C ALA A 4 -2.97 -4.03 21.34
N LEU A 5 -2.33 -5.11 20.89
CA LEU A 5 -1.08 -5.05 20.13
C LEU A 5 -1.32 -4.47 18.73
N ILE A 6 -2.39 -4.91 18.06
CA ILE A 6 -2.79 -4.39 16.75
C ILE A 6 -3.08 -2.89 16.83
N ALA A 7 -3.86 -2.47 17.84
CA ALA A 7 -4.16 -1.06 18.05
C ALA A 7 -2.90 -0.23 18.33
N SER A 8 -1.95 -0.78 19.11
CA SER A 8 -0.66 -0.13 19.37
C SER A 8 0.16 0.04 18.09
N GLU A 9 0.26 -1.01 17.26
CA GLU A 9 0.99 -0.94 15.99
C GLU A 9 0.37 0.07 15.04
N LEU A 10 -0.95 0.04 14.86
CA LEU A 10 -1.66 1.04 14.06
C LEU A 10 -1.38 2.46 14.57
N ARG A 11 -1.44 2.69 15.88
CA ARG A 11 -1.15 4.02 16.46
C ARG A 11 0.28 4.48 16.19
N ASN A 12 1.26 3.58 16.26
CA ASN A 12 2.66 3.92 16.02
C ASN A 12 2.96 4.25 14.56
N HIS A 13 2.19 3.71 13.62
CA HIS A 13 2.35 3.92 12.17
C HIS A 13 1.46 5.03 11.61
N ALA A 14 0.50 5.53 12.39
CA ALA A 14 -0.34 6.66 12.01
C ALA A 14 0.48 7.91 11.60
N PRO A 15 1.56 8.35 12.30
CA PRO A 15 2.31 9.55 11.91
C PRO A 15 2.95 9.45 10.52
N PHE A 16 3.48 8.28 10.14
CA PHE A 16 4.04 8.07 8.80
C PHE A 16 2.95 8.13 7.73
N THR A 17 1.78 7.56 8.02
CA THR A 17 0.63 7.62 7.11
C THR A 17 0.08 9.04 7.01
N THR A 18 0.04 9.80 8.11
CA THR A 18 -0.31 11.23 8.11
C THR A 18 0.65 12.01 7.24
N PHE A 19 1.97 11.77 7.35
CA PHE A 19 2.96 12.42 6.49
C PHE A 19 2.73 12.09 5.02
N GLY A 20 2.53 10.81 4.69
CA GLY A 20 2.16 10.39 3.34
C GLY A 20 0.91 11.10 2.83
N THR A 21 -0.15 11.15 3.65
CA THR A 21 -1.43 11.79 3.32
C THR A 21 -1.26 13.29 3.10
N MET A 22 -0.48 13.98 3.94
CA MET A 22 -0.17 15.40 3.76
C MET A 22 0.53 15.65 2.43
N THR A 23 1.57 14.86 2.10
CA THR A 23 2.24 14.99 0.80
C THR A 23 1.28 14.68 -0.36
N GLY A 24 0.38 13.70 -0.19
CA GLY A 24 -0.61 13.35 -1.19
C GLY A 24 -1.63 14.46 -1.45
N VAL A 25 -2.12 15.12 -0.40
CA VAL A 25 -3.00 16.30 -0.52
C VAL A 25 -2.28 17.45 -1.23
N ILE A 26 -1.00 17.71 -0.92
CA ILE A 26 -0.21 18.73 -1.62
C ILE A 26 -0.06 18.39 -3.10
N ILE A 27 0.27 17.13 -3.43
CA ILE A 27 0.38 16.69 -4.83
C ILE A 27 -0.97 16.82 -5.53
N MET A 28 -2.08 16.41 -4.90
CA MET A 28 -3.42 16.59 -5.44
C MET A 28 -3.70 18.07 -5.76
N ALA A 29 -3.27 18.99 -4.88
CA ALA A 29 -3.49 20.43 -5.07
C ALA A 29 -2.73 20.96 -6.27
N VAL A 30 -1.50 20.47 -6.48
CA VAL A 30 -0.72 20.77 -7.69
C VAL A 30 -1.43 20.23 -8.93
N PHE A 31 -1.92 18.98 -8.91
CA PHE A 31 -2.61 18.39 -10.06
C PHE A 31 -3.86 19.17 -10.46
N VAL A 32 -4.65 19.60 -9.48
CA VAL A 32 -5.86 20.39 -9.70
C VAL A 32 -5.52 21.81 -10.14
N GLN A 33 -4.57 22.49 -9.47
CA GLN A 33 -4.21 23.87 -9.78
C GLN A 33 -3.63 24.03 -11.18
N PHE A 34 -2.80 23.08 -11.61
CA PHE A 34 -2.14 23.10 -12.93
C PHE A 34 -2.89 22.29 -13.99
N GLN A 35 -4.06 21.73 -13.66
CA GLN A 35 -4.89 20.92 -14.57
C GLN A 35 -4.06 19.81 -15.24
N ILE A 36 -3.27 19.10 -14.43
CA ILE A 36 -2.40 18.01 -14.92
C ILE A 36 -3.28 16.89 -15.45
N SER A 37 -2.89 16.33 -16.60
CA SER A 37 -3.72 15.37 -17.33
C SER A 37 -3.83 14.01 -16.64
N LYS A 38 -4.91 13.29 -16.96
CA LYS A 38 -5.16 11.92 -16.48
C LYS A 38 -4.03 10.96 -16.86
N GLU A 39 -3.41 11.14 -18.03
CA GLU A 39 -2.31 10.31 -18.54
C GLU A 39 -1.08 10.39 -17.63
N VAL A 40 -0.78 11.57 -17.09
CA VAL A 40 0.33 11.77 -16.14
C VAL A 40 0.03 11.05 -14.83
N SER A 41 -1.20 11.17 -14.31
CA SER A 41 -1.61 10.44 -13.10
C SER A 41 -1.53 8.93 -13.31
N SER A 42 -2.00 8.43 -14.46
CA SER A 42 -1.88 7.02 -14.84
C SER A 42 -0.43 6.55 -14.95
N PHE A 43 0.44 7.35 -15.58
CA PHE A 43 1.86 7.04 -15.65
C PHE A 43 2.50 6.94 -14.27
N LEU A 44 2.21 7.89 -13.37
CA LEU A 44 2.75 7.88 -12.01
C LEU A 44 2.18 6.74 -11.15
N PHE A 45 0.90 6.40 -11.32
CA PHE A 45 0.31 5.19 -10.73
C PHE A 45 1.10 3.95 -11.16
N TRP A 46 1.35 3.77 -12.47
CA TRP A 46 2.08 2.61 -12.97
C TRP A 46 3.58 2.59 -12.64
N ILE A 47 4.13 3.65 -12.05
CA ILE A 47 5.46 3.65 -11.43
C ILE A 47 5.35 3.30 -9.93
N THR A 48 4.47 4.00 -9.21
CA THR A 48 4.35 3.88 -7.75
C THR A 48 3.71 2.55 -7.31
N HIS A 49 2.73 2.05 -8.05
CA HIS A 49 2.08 0.76 -7.82
C HIS A 49 3.09 -0.42 -7.74
N PRO A 50 3.87 -0.72 -8.80
CA PRO A 50 4.81 -1.84 -8.74
C PRO A 50 5.95 -1.61 -7.74
N LEU A 51 6.39 -0.37 -7.52
CA LEU A 51 7.46 -0.06 -6.55
C LEU A 51 7.02 -0.26 -5.10
N HIS A 52 5.81 0.16 -4.72
CA HIS A 52 5.33 -0.07 -3.35
C HIS A 52 5.01 -1.55 -3.12
N ILE A 53 4.60 -2.32 -4.14
CA ILE A 53 4.46 -3.79 -4.04
C ILE A 53 5.81 -4.46 -3.79
N PHE A 54 6.86 -4.04 -4.50
CA PHE A 54 8.22 -4.52 -4.22
C PHE A 54 8.61 -4.27 -2.75
N LEU A 55 8.38 -3.06 -2.25
CA LEU A 55 8.68 -2.72 -0.84
C LEU A 55 7.79 -3.49 0.14
N SER A 56 6.50 -3.68 -0.17
CA SER A 56 5.58 -4.47 0.66
C SER A 56 6.03 -5.91 0.79
N ALA A 57 6.40 -6.53 -0.33
CA ALA A 57 6.90 -7.89 -0.39
C ALA A 57 8.20 -8.05 0.40
N LEU A 58 9.11 -7.07 0.28
CA LEU A 58 10.34 -7.02 1.05
C LEU A 58 10.04 -6.93 2.55
N VAL A 59 9.23 -5.96 2.99
CA VAL A 59 8.95 -5.71 4.41
C VAL A 59 8.20 -6.88 5.03
N THR A 60 7.14 -7.38 4.37
CA THR A 60 6.36 -8.55 4.81
C THR A 60 7.27 -9.76 4.99
N THR A 61 8.14 -10.01 4.00
CA THR A 61 9.10 -11.12 4.03
C THR A 61 10.12 -10.95 5.14
N ALA A 62 10.70 -9.76 5.26
CA ALA A 62 11.69 -9.43 6.29
C ALA A 62 11.09 -9.59 7.69
N MET A 63 9.86 -9.11 7.91
CA MET A 63 9.16 -9.23 9.19
C MET A 63 8.92 -10.69 9.57
N TYR A 64 8.51 -11.53 8.63
CA TYR A 64 8.39 -12.97 8.87
C TYR A 64 9.75 -13.61 9.20
N ARG A 65 10.81 -13.27 8.46
CA ARG A 65 12.16 -13.83 8.65
C ARG A 65 12.84 -13.40 9.95
N LEU A 66 12.55 -12.20 10.44
CA LEU A 66 13.11 -11.70 11.71
C LEU A 66 12.49 -12.38 12.94
N HIS A 67 11.25 -12.85 12.83
CA HIS A 67 10.48 -13.36 13.98
C HIS A 67 10.14 -14.84 13.89
N GLY A 68 10.30 -15.47 12.73
CA GLY A 68 9.92 -16.86 12.51
C GLY A 68 11.01 -17.67 11.82
N GLU A 69 10.99 -18.97 12.12
CA GLU A 69 11.74 -19.97 11.38
C GLU A 69 10.81 -20.66 10.39
N GLY A 70 11.20 -20.68 9.12
CA GLY A 70 10.38 -21.21 8.04
C GLY A 70 11.21 -21.50 6.80
N SER A 71 10.76 -22.48 6.03
CA SER A 71 11.35 -22.81 4.74
C SER A 71 11.15 -21.66 3.74
N PHE A 72 12.02 -21.60 2.74
CA PHE A 72 11.90 -20.61 1.65
C PHE A 72 10.52 -20.62 0.99
N ALA A 73 9.93 -21.81 0.77
CA ALA A 73 8.59 -21.94 0.20
C ALA A 73 7.51 -21.26 1.04
N ARG A 74 7.57 -21.39 2.37
CA ARG A 74 6.63 -20.72 3.27
C ARG A 74 6.82 -19.20 3.25
N THR A 75 8.07 -18.75 3.23
CA THR A 75 8.39 -17.33 3.10
C THR A 75 7.88 -16.74 1.78
N LEU A 76 8.00 -17.48 0.67
CA LEU A 76 7.49 -17.08 -0.64
C LEU A 76 5.97 -16.86 -0.61
N ILE A 77 5.21 -17.80 -0.04
CA ILE A 77 3.76 -17.71 0.07
C ILE A 77 3.36 -16.50 0.91
N ILE A 78 3.96 -16.34 2.10
CA ILE A 78 3.63 -15.24 3.02
C ILE A 78 3.98 -13.89 2.39
N GLY A 79 5.18 -13.76 1.82
CA GLY A 79 5.61 -12.52 1.17
C GLY A 79 4.71 -12.14 -0.01
N TYR A 80 4.31 -13.11 -0.83
CA TYR A 80 3.49 -12.84 -2.01
C TYR A 80 2.06 -12.47 -1.64
N PHE A 81 1.38 -13.24 -0.80
CA PHE A 81 -0.01 -12.97 -0.44
C PHE A 81 -0.15 -11.75 0.47
N GLY A 82 0.81 -11.53 1.38
CA GLY A 82 0.85 -10.31 2.18
C GLY A 82 0.98 -9.09 1.27
N ALA A 83 1.95 -9.10 0.35
CA ALA A 83 2.15 -7.97 -0.56
C ALA A 83 1.05 -7.85 -1.60
N VAL A 84 0.95 -8.76 -2.57
CA VAL A 84 0.06 -8.58 -3.73
C VAL A 84 -1.41 -8.56 -3.32
N GLY A 85 -1.81 -9.44 -2.39
CA GLY A 85 -3.18 -9.52 -1.91
C GLY A 85 -3.62 -8.27 -1.16
N ILE A 86 -2.84 -7.83 -0.16
CA ILE A 86 -3.22 -6.72 0.70
C ILE A 86 -2.88 -5.36 0.06
N ALA A 87 -1.81 -5.26 -0.74
CA ALA A 87 -1.52 -4.04 -1.49
C ALA A 87 -2.67 -3.69 -2.44
N THR A 88 -3.24 -4.67 -3.15
CA THR A 88 -4.43 -4.47 -4.01
C THR A 88 -5.60 -3.84 -3.25
N LEU A 89 -5.77 -4.18 -1.96
CA LEU A 89 -6.79 -3.52 -1.13
C LEU A 89 -6.46 -2.03 -0.96
N SER A 90 -5.20 -1.74 -0.65
CA SER A 90 -4.73 -0.39 -0.32
C SER A 90 -4.82 0.60 -1.47
N ASP A 91 -4.40 0.20 -2.67
CA ASP A 91 -4.12 1.17 -3.73
C ASP A 91 -5.01 1.00 -4.98
N CYS A 92 -5.86 -0.04 -5.00
CA CYS A 92 -6.83 -0.29 -6.06
C CYS A 92 -8.26 -0.28 -5.49
N LEU A 93 -8.57 -1.15 -4.54
CA LEU A 93 -9.95 -1.36 -4.08
C LEU A 93 -10.48 -0.24 -3.19
N ILE A 94 -9.74 0.17 -2.15
CA ILE A 94 -10.18 1.27 -1.27
C ILE A 94 -10.25 2.60 -2.04
N PRO A 95 -9.26 2.97 -2.88
CA PRO A 95 -9.35 4.14 -3.74
C PRO A 95 -10.57 4.10 -4.66
N TYR A 96 -10.83 2.97 -5.32
CA TYR A 96 -12.01 2.80 -6.17
C TYR A 96 -13.33 2.94 -5.39
N VAL A 97 -13.40 2.43 -4.15
CA VAL A 97 -14.55 2.67 -3.27
C VAL A 97 -14.68 4.16 -2.94
N GLY A 98 -13.56 4.84 -2.70
CA GLY A 98 -13.52 6.30 -2.53
C GLY A 98 -14.06 7.04 -3.76
N GLU A 99 -13.65 6.63 -4.97
CA GLU A 99 -14.15 7.20 -6.23
C GLU A 99 -15.66 7.07 -6.39
N TRP A 100 -16.21 5.91 -5.99
CA TRP A 100 -17.66 5.67 -5.98
C TRP A 100 -18.39 6.54 -4.97
N LEU A 101 -17.89 6.61 -3.73
CA LEU A 101 -18.53 7.36 -2.65
C LEU A 101 -18.44 8.88 -2.85
N LEU A 102 -17.43 9.34 -3.57
CA LEU A 102 -17.21 10.74 -3.95
C LEU A 102 -17.88 11.13 -5.28
N ASP A 103 -18.58 10.20 -5.92
CA ASP A 103 -19.22 10.40 -7.23
C ASP A 103 -18.24 10.92 -8.32
N LEU A 104 -16.97 10.47 -8.32
CA LEU A 104 -15.96 10.97 -9.27
C LEU A 104 -16.28 10.57 -10.73
N PRO A 105 -15.95 11.41 -11.73
CA PRO A 105 -16.43 11.23 -13.11
C PRO A 105 -15.74 10.10 -13.89
N HIS A 106 -14.52 9.70 -13.52
CA HIS A 106 -13.72 8.77 -14.31
C HIS A 106 -13.29 7.52 -13.53
N ARG A 107 -14.20 6.98 -12.71
CA ARG A 107 -13.95 5.80 -11.87
C ARG A 107 -13.44 4.63 -12.67
N GLY A 108 -12.45 3.92 -12.15
CA GLY A 108 -11.86 2.78 -12.83
C GLY A 108 -11.18 1.85 -11.85
N LEU A 109 -11.46 0.55 -11.94
CA LEU A 109 -10.77 -0.43 -11.12
C LEU A 109 -9.48 -0.85 -11.84
N HIS A 110 -8.33 -0.60 -11.22
CA HIS A 110 -7.03 -0.96 -11.78
C HIS A 110 -6.36 -2.10 -11.00
N LEU A 111 -6.47 -3.35 -11.47
CA LEU A 111 -5.88 -4.51 -10.81
C LEU A 111 -4.48 -4.80 -11.38
N GLY A 112 -3.45 -4.19 -10.79
CA GLY A 112 -2.12 -4.22 -11.38
C GLY A 112 -1.47 -5.61 -11.51
N PHE A 113 -1.78 -6.55 -10.62
CA PHE A 113 -1.32 -7.95 -10.74
C PHE A 113 -1.97 -8.71 -11.91
N ILE A 114 -3.02 -8.14 -12.53
CA ILE A 114 -3.68 -8.65 -13.75
C ILE A 114 -3.25 -7.81 -14.95
N GLU A 115 -3.46 -6.49 -14.91
CA GLU A 115 -3.19 -5.57 -16.04
C GLU A 115 -1.71 -5.46 -16.40
N LYS A 116 -0.85 -5.45 -15.38
CA LYS A 116 0.60 -5.36 -15.52
C LYS A 116 1.27 -6.53 -14.78
N TRP A 117 0.67 -7.72 -14.86
CA TRP A 117 1.15 -8.93 -14.20
C TRP A 117 2.65 -9.20 -14.45
N TRP A 118 3.11 -8.92 -15.68
CA TRP A 118 4.50 -9.11 -16.12
C TRP A 118 5.50 -8.16 -15.45
N PHE A 119 5.03 -7.09 -14.80
CA PHE A 119 5.86 -6.15 -14.07
C PHE A 119 5.65 -6.26 -12.56
N VAL A 120 4.39 -6.33 -12.14
CA VAL A 120 4.00 -6.40 -10.72
C VAL A 120 4.46 -7.70 -10.07
N ASN A 121 4.20 -8.85 -10.68
CA ASN A 121 4.54 -10.13 -10.05
C ASN A 121 6.05 -10.36 -9.97
N PRO A 122 6.85 -10.05 -11.02
CA PRO A 122 8.31 -10.12 -10.90
C PRO A 122 8.88 -9.18 -9.84
N LEU A 123 8.34 -7.97 -9.69
CA LEU A 123 8.77 -7.06 -8.63
C LEU A 123 8.35 -7.53 -7.24
N ALA A 124 7.17 -8.13 -7.08
CA ALA A 124 6.80 -8.79 -5.84
C ALA A 124 7.80 -9.91 -5.49
N LEU A 125 8.11 -10.79 -6.43
CA LEU A 125 9.09 -11.87 -6.24
C LEU A 125 10.49 -11.33 -5.92
N ALA A 126 10.94 -10.29 -6.60
CA ALA A 126 12.21 -9.62 -6.31
C ALA A 126 12.22 -9.05 -4.89
N GLY A 127 11.12 -8.44 -4.45
CA GLY A 127 10.95 -7.94 -3.08
C GLY A 127 11.09 -9.06 -2.05
N ILE A 128 10.45 -10.21 -2.28
CA ILE A 128 10.57 -11.39 -1.42
C ILE A 128 12.02 -11.87 -1.34
N VAL A 129 12.69 -12.01 -2.49
CA VAL A 129 14.09 -12.45 -2.54
C VAL A 129 14.99 -11.50 -1.76
N VAL A 130 14.85 -10.18 -1.97
CA VAL A 130 15.61 -9.18 -1.23
C VAL A 130 15.30 -9.24 0.27
N GLY A 131 14.03 -9.32 0.66
CA GLY A 131 13.63 -9.40 2.07
C GLY A 131 14.10 -10.69 2.75
N TYR A 132 14.25 -11.79 2.00
CA TYR A 132 14.74 -13.06 2.51
C TYR A 132 16.21 -12.99 2.90
N PHE A 133 17.04 -12.36 2.06
CA PHE A 133 18.49 -12.25 2.28
C PHE A 133 18.89 -11.01 3.09
N LEU A 134 18.16 -9.90 2.97
CA LEU A 134 18.41 -8.64 3.66
C LEU A 134 17.15 -8.20 4.43
N PRO A 135 16.85 -8.82 5.58
CA PRO A 135 15.64 -8.55 6.34
C PRO A 135 15.72 -7.20 7.10
N ARG A 136 15.63 -6.10 6.36
CA ARG A 136 15.56 -4.73 6.89
C ARG A 136 14.15 -4.20 6.71
N THR A 137 13.56 -3.65 7.79
CA THR A 137 12.14 -3.29 7.82
C THR A 137 11.87 -1.81 7.98
N LYS A 138 12.65 -1.06 8.78
CA LYS A 138 12.28 0.33 9.13
C LYS A 138 12.22 1.30 7.93
N ILE A 139 13.32 1.41 7.17
CA ILE A 139 13.40 2.34 6.03
C ILE A 139 12.50 1.87 4.89
N THR A 140 12.47 0.56 4.65
CA THR A 140 11.68 -0.08 3.60
C THR A 140 10.18 0.01 3.89
N HIS A 141 9.77 -0.06 5.16
CA HIS A 141 8.38 0.16 5.59
C HIS A 141 7.96 1.61 5.42
N ALA A 142 8.77 2.58 5.84
CA ALA A 142 8.47 4.00 5.62
C ALA A 142 8.34 4.32 4.12
N GLY A 143 9.23 3.77 3.29
CA GLY A 143 9.15 3.89 1.84
C GLY A 143 7.90 3.22 1.25
N HIS A 144 7.54 2.03 1.74
CA HIS A 144 6.31 1.32 1.34
C HIS A 144 5.08 2.19 1.63
N VAL A 145 4.90 2.64 2.87
CA VAL A 145 3.74 3.48 3.29
C VAL A 145 3.64 4.74 2.43
N LEU A 146 4.76 5.44 2.18
CA LEU A 146 4.76 6.64 1.35
C LEU A 146 4.34 6.36 -0.10
N LEU A 147 4.96 5.34 -0.73
CA LEU A 147 4.63 4.99 -2.12
C LEU A 147 3.22 4.41 -2.26
N SER A 148 2.71 3.67 -1.27
CA SER A 148 1.31 3.22 -1.24
C SER A 148 0.34 4.40 -1.19
N THR A 149 0.69 5.45 -0.43
CA THR A 149 -0.11 6.67 -0.37
C THR A 149 -0.14 7.38 -1.73
N TRP A 150 1.01 7.44 -2.41
CA TRP A 150 1.09 8.04 -3.74
C TRP A 150 0.40 7.20 -4.81
N ALA A 151 0.49 5.87 -4.76
CA ALA A 151 -0.25 4.99 -5.66
C ALA A 151 -1.77 5.19 -5.49
N SER A 152 -2.26 5.15 -4.25
CA SER A 152 -3.66 5.43 -3.91
C SER A 152 -4.10 6.82 -4.40
N LEU A 153 -3.24 7.83 -4.22
CA LEU A 153 -3.48 9.18 -4.72
C LEU A 153 -3.62 9.20 -6.23
N PHE A 154 -2.66 8.67 -6.98
CA PHE A 154 -2.69 8.72 -8.44
C PHE A 154 -3.83 7.90 -9.04
N HIS A 155 -4.31 6.90 -8.32
CA HIS A 155 -5.55 6.19 -8.65
C HIS A 155 -6.77 7.11 -8.48
N MET A 156 -6.91 7.81 -7.36
CA MET A 156 -8.03 8.74 -7.17
C MET A 156 -7.94 9.98 -8.09
N VAL A 157 -6.73 10.52 -8.31
CA VAL A 157 -6.51 11.71 -9.13
C VAL A 157 -6.80 11.43 -10.61
N MET A 158 -6.52 10.22 -11.11
CA MET A 158 -6.91 9.86 -12.48
C MET A 158 -8.43 9.71 -12.67
N ALA A 159 -9.16 9.49 -11.58
CA ALA A 159 -10.61 9.45 -11.57
C ALA A 159 -11.25 10.84 -11.37
N LEU A 160 -10.46 11.81 -10.88
CA LEU A 160 -10.88 13.17 -10.55
C LEU A 160 -11.31 13.97 -11.79
N GLY A 161 -12.28 14.86 -11.60
CA GLY A 161 -12.63 15.89 -12.57
C GLY A 161 -11.85 17.18 -12.35
N THR A 162 -12.18 18.22 -13.12
CA THR A 162 -11.54 19.55 -13.03
C THR A 162 -12.05 20.40 -11.87
N GLN A 163 -13.22 20.06 -11.30
CA GLN A 163 -13.84 20.76 -10.19
C GLN A 163 -13.93 19.84 -8.98
N ILE A 164 -13.47 20.33 -7.83
CA ILE A 164 -13.56 19.62 -6.55
C ILE A 164 -14.01 20.58 -5.47
N ASP A 165 -14.99 20.16 -4.70
CA ASP A 165 -15.49 20.90 -3.55
C ASP A 165 -14.69 20.55 -2.29
N VAL A 166 -14.95 21.29 -1.21
CA VAL A 166 -14.25 21.11 0.06
C VAL A 166 -14.52 19.72 0.67
N ALA A 167 -15.71 19.17 0.45
CA ALA A 167 -16.05 17.83 0.92
C ALA A 167 -15.18 16.77 0.24
N THR A 168 -15.02 16.84 -1.08
CA THR A 168 -14.17 15.94 -1.86
C THR A 168 -12.72 16.00 -1.39
N TRP A 169 -12.20 17.20 -1.08
CA TRP A 169 -10.86 17.37 -0.51
C TRP A 169 -10.67 16.62 0.80
N ILE A 170 -11.56 16.86 1.77
CA ILE A 170 -11.49 16.27 3.11
C ILE A 170 -11.65 14.75 3.04
N LEU A 171 -12.64 14.28 2.28
CA LEU A 171 -12.94 12.87 2.15
C LEU A 171 -11.84 12.13 1.37
N SER A 172 -11.25 12.74 0.34
CA SER A 172 -10.09 12.14 -0.35
C SER A 172 -8.89 11.99 0.59
N ALA A 173 -8.59 13.00 1.42
CA ALA A 173 -7.55 12.89 2.42
C ALA A 173 -7.83 11.76 3.44
N LEU A 174 -9.09 11.62 3.87
CA LEU A 174 -9.51 10.52 4.74
C LEU A 174 -9.36 9.15 4.05
N PHE A 175 -9.79 9.03 2.79
CA PHE A 175 -9.63 7.80 2.02
C PHE A 175 -8.16 7.44 1.86
N LEU A 176 -7.28 8.39 1.49
CA LEU A 176 -5.84 8.13 1.38
C LEU A 176 -5.24 7.65 2.69
N PHE A 177 -5.62 8.27 3.81
CA PHE A 177 -5.15 7.84 5.12
C PHE A 177 -5.60 6.41 5.44
N LEU A 178 -6.89 6.12 5.30
CA LEU A 178 -7.45 4.79 5.61
C LEU A 178 -6.96 3.70 4.65
N ALA A 179 -6.83 4.05 3.37
CA ALA A 179 -6.35 3.20 2.29
C ALA A 179 -4.96 2.65 2.57
N VAL A 180 -4.11 3.38 3.29
CA VAL A 180 -2.75 2.92 3.61
C VAL A 180 -2.67 2.42 5.05
N TRP A 181 -3.24 3.17 6.00
CA TRP A 181 -3.09 2.88 7.41
C TRP A 181 -3.62 1.48 7.79
N VAL A 182 -4.79 1.10 7.27
CA VAL A 182 -5.41 -0.19 7.61
C VAL A 182 -4.72 -1.36 6.89
N PRO A 183 -4.68 -1.42 5.55
CA PRO A 183 -4.16 -2.59 4.86
C PRO A 183 -2.63 -2.67 4.91
N CYS A 184 -1.87 -1.59 4.71
CA CYS A 184 -0.40 -1.67 4.67
C CYS A 184 0.19 -2.06 6.03
N CYS A 185 -0.31 -1.50 7.14
CA CYS A 185 0.13 -1.92 8.48
C CYS A 185 -0.26 -3.38 8.77
N THR A 186 -1.45 -3.79 8.30
CA THR A 186 -1.89 -5.19 8.44
C THR A 186 -1.01 -6.14 7.64
N SER A 187 -0.65 -5.78 6.41
CA SER A 187 0.24 -6.55 5.55
C SER A 187 1.63 -6.70 6.14
N ASP A 188 2.23 -5.58 6.54
CA ASP A 188 3.64 -5.57 6.87
C ASP A 188 3.91 -6.19 8.25
N ILE A 189 2.95 -6.13 9.18
CA ILE A 189 3.15 -6.51 10.57
C ILE A 189 2.26 -7.69 10.95
N ILE A 190 0.93 -7.51 10.85
CA ILE A 190 -0.01 -8.49 11.41
C ILE A 190 0.07 -9.80 10.61
N PHE A 191 -0.08 -9.72 9.30
CA PHE A 191 -0.14 -10.88 8.42
C PHE A 191 1.08 -11.82 8.57
N PRO A 192 2.35 -11.37 8.45
CA PRO A 192 3.50 -12.26 8.58
C PRO A 192 3.63 -12.85 9.99
N LEU A 193 3.29 -12.08 11.03
CA LEU A 193 3.39 -12.54 12.42
C LEU A 193 2.33 -13.58 12.80
N LEU A 194 1.18 -13.64 12.09
CA LEU A 194 0.20 -14.71 12.26
C LEU A 194 0.76 -16.10 11.92
N TRP A 195 1.82 -16.17 11.12
CA TRP A 195 2.44 -17.41 10.67
C TRP A 195 3.68 -17.82 11.47
N VAL A 196 4.10 -17.02 12.44
CA VAL A 196 5.20 -17.35 13.34
C VAL A 196 4.73 -18.37 14.37
N LYS A 197 5.47 -19.47 14.56
CA LYS A 197 5.18 -20.45 15.63
C LYS A 197 5.51 -19.82 16.99
N GLN A 198 4.61 -19.96 17.97
CA GLN A 198 4.92 -19.56 19.34
C GLN A 198 5.70 -20.68 20.02
N THR A 199 6.71 -20.32 20.83
CA THR A 199 7.43 -21.28 21.69
C THR A 199 6.44 -21.89 22.67
N GLY A 200 5.96 -23.10 22.35
CA GLY A 200 4.92 -23.83 23.08
C GLY A 200 4.12 -24.81 22.21
N ASP A 201 4.14 -24.66 20.88
CA ASP A 201 3.43 -25.55 19.94
C ASP A 201 4.31 -26.72 19.44
N ALA A 202 4.82 -27.53 20.37
CA ALA A 202 5.48 -28.82 20.10
C ALA A 202 4.94 -29.91 21.03
#